data_AF-A0A4S4HWL6-F1
#
_entry.id   AF-A0A4S4HWL6-F1
#
_cell.length_a   1.000
_cell.length_b   1.000
_cell.length_c   1.000
_cell.angle_alpha   90.00
_cell.angle_beta   90.00
_cell.angle_gamma   90.00
#
_symmetry.space_group_name_H-M   'P 1'
#
loop_
_entity.id
_entity.type
_entity.pdbx_description
1 polymer ?
#
loop_
_entity_poly.entity_id
_entity_poly.type
_entity_poly.pdbx_seq_one_letter_code
_entity_poly.pdbx_strand_id
1 'polypeptide(L)'
;MPVWLLTQICLFCFWFMIGIYIYYTKLWKANFLVSKKYYFLFTFVLLVPSLASLSSIVFGLIYLLNIYQGISFSQPVFFLLVAPGTYLIILLLYILIQYTFSFRKEKQQYYSKQEVQKACFKWLKQFDFLNEDMYNIKVYLVEGEVEGRIKIRDLTSEQLVLINKAQDSLPDNIYLYLVPKRI
;
A
#
# COMPACT_ATOMS: atom_id res chain seq x y z
N MET A 1 -27.82 33.06 -12.50
CA MET A 1 -26.70 32.25 -11.95
C MET A 1 -25.49 32.44 -12.85
N PRO A 2 -24.26 32.55 -12.30
CA PRO A 2 -23.07 32.63 -13.12
C PRO A 2 -22.93 31.38 -13.97
N VAL A 3 -22.63 31.52 -15.26
CA VAL A 3 -22.53 30.38 -16.20
C VAL A 3 -21.49 29.36 -15.72
N TRP A 4 -20.37 29.82 -15.16
CA TRP A 4 -19.33 28.96 -14.59
C TRP A 4 -19.85 28.06 -13.46
N LEU A 5 -20.74 28.57 -12.60
CA LEU A 5 -21.31 27.82 -11.49
C LEU A 5 -22.27 26.74 -11.99
N LEU A 6 -23.09 27.10 -12.99
CA LEU A 6 -23.99 26.14 -13.64
C LEU A 6 -23.20 25.00 -14.29
N THR A 7 -22.11 25.32 -14.99
CA THR A 7 -21.21 24.32 -15.60
C THR A 7 -20.66 23.36 -14.55
N GLN A 8 -20.19 23.87 -13.40
CA GLN A 8 -19.67 23.03 -12.31
C GLN A 8 -20.73 22.09 -11.74
N ILE A 9 -21.94 22.60 -11.49
CA ILE A 9 -23.05 21.79 -10.98
C ILE A 9 -23.40 20.68 -11.98
N CYS A 10 -23.54 21.02 -13.27
CA CYS A 10 -23.83 20.04 -14.31
C CYS A 10 -22.74 18.97 -14.42
N LEU A 11 -21.47 19.37 -14.41
CA LEU A 11 -20.34 18.44 -14.45
C LEU A 11 -20.33 17.51 -13.24
N PHE A 12 -20.55 18.06 -12.04
CA PHE A 12 -20.60 17.26 -10.83
C PHE A 12 -21.75 16.26 -10.86
N CYS A 13 -22.97 16.70 -11.21
CA CYS A 13 -24.13 15.81 -11.33
C CYS A 13 -23.91 14.71 -12.38
N PHE A 14 -23.33 15.05 -13.53
CA PHE A 14 -23.00 14.09 -14.59
C PHE A 14 -22.03 13.01 -14.09
N TRP A 15 -20.92 13.42 -13.48
CA TRP A 15 -19.94 12.47 -12.95
C TRP A 15 -20.45 11.69 -11.74
N PHE A 16 -21.30 12.29 -10.91
CA PHE A 16 -21.93 11.62 -9.78
C PHE A 16 -22.85 10.49 -10.25
N MET A 17 -23.68 10.74 -11.26
CA MET A 17 -24.53 9.72 -11.88
C MET A 17 -23.71 8.59 -12.51
N ILE A 18 -22.60 8.93 -13.19
CA ILE A 18 -21.65 7.93 -13.69
C ILE A 18 -21.03 7.14 -12.52
N GLY A 19 -20.63 7.81 -11.44
CA GLY A 19 -20.08 7.16 -10.25
C GLY A 19 -21.04 6.15 -9.63
N ILE A 20 -22.32 6.53 -9.50
CA ILE A 20 -23.41 5.63 -9.10
C ILE A 20 -23.48 4.43 -10.05
N TYR A 21 -23.53 4.68 -11.36
CA TYR A 21 -23.61 3.61 -12.35
C TYR A 21 -22.42 2.64 -12.23
N ILE A 22 -21.18 3.13 -12.16
CA ILE A 22 -19.98 2.30 -12.03
C ILE A 22 -20.01 1.51 -10.71
N TYR A 23 -20.46 2.11 -9.62
CA TYR A 23 -20.60 1.44 -8.31
C TYR A 23 -21.62 0.29 -8.35
N TYR A 24 -22.82 0.52 -8.91
CA TYR A 24 -23.89 -0.49 -8.96
C TYR A 24 -23.60 -1.61 -9.95
N THR A 25 -23.07 -1.29 -11.14
CA THR A 25 -22.68 -2.28 -12.15
C THR A 25 -21.43 -3.06 -11.77
N LYS A 26 -20.73 -2.65 -10.70
CA LYS A 26 -19.50 -3.29 -10.21
C LYS A 26 -18.45 -3.41 -11.32
N LEU A 27 -18.40 -2.45 -12.25
CA LEU A 27 -17.43 -2.42 -13.36
C LEU A 27 -15.97 -2.50 -12.85
N TRP A 28 -15.72 -2.08 -11.61
CA TRP A 28 -14.47 -2.25 -10.87
C TRP A 28 -13.99 -3.69 -10.72
N LYS A 29 -14.89 -4.68 -10.69
CA LYS A 29 -14.52 -6.10 -10.56
C LYS A 29 -13.74 -6.62 -11.76
N ALA A 30 -13.83 -5.94 -12.90
CA ALA A 30 -13.25 -6.43 -14.14
C ALA A 30 -11.71 -6.36 -14.14
N ASN A 31 -11.06 -5.46 -13.38
CA ASN A 31 -9.58 -5.29 -13.45
C ASN A 31 -8.89 -4.50 -12.32
N PHE A 32 -9.55 -4.16 -11.19
CA PHE A 32 -8.97 -3.16 -10.26
C PHE A 32 -8.29 -3.71 -8.99
N LEU A 33 -7.11 -3.15 -8.69
CA LEU A 33 -6.24 -3.37 -7.50
C LEU A 33 -6.84 -2.93 -6.15
N VAL A 34 -8.13 -2.61 -6.09
CA VAL A 34 -8.78 -2.05 -4.90
C VAL A 34 -9.54 -3.15 -4.18
N SER A 35 -9.35 -3.27 -2.86
CA SER A 35 -10.12 -4.21 -2.04
C SER A 35 -11.58 -3.76 -1.92
N LYS A 36 -12.52 -4.71 -1.85
CA LYS A 36 -13.97 -4.45 -1.81
C LYS A 36 -14.39 -3.43 -0.75
N LYS A 37 -13.67 -3.40 0.37
CA LYS A 37 -13.89 -2.47 1.49
C LYS A 37 -13.73 -0.99 1.09
N TYR A 38 -12.93 -0.70 0.07
CA TYR A 38 -12.57 0.66 -0.32
C TYR A 38 -13.26 1.13 -1.61
N TYR A 39 -14.18 0.37 -2.19
CA TYR A 39 -14.81 0.74 -3.46
C TYR A 39 -15.63 2.02 -3.41
N PHE A 40 -16.39 2.20 -2.32
CA PHE A 40 -17.16 3.42 -2.14
C PHE A 40 -16.23 4.64 -2.06
N LEU A 41 -15.20 4.54 -1.21
CA LEU A 41 -14.22 5.59 -1.03
C LEU A 41 -13.49 5.90 -2.34
N PHE A 42 -13.02 4.88 -3.05
CA PHE A 42 -12.37 5.06 -4.35
C PHE A 42 -13.28 5.74 -5.38
N THR A 43 -14.54 5.31 -5.48
CA THR A 43 -15.45 5.84 -6.51
C THR A 43 -15.84 7.29 -6.22
N PHE A 44 -16.32 7.57 -5.02
CA PHE A 44 -16.97 8.85 -4.71
C PHE A 44 -16.03 9.89 -4.10
N VAL A 45 -14.92 9.48 -3.49
CA VAL A 45 -13.95 10.42 -2.89
C VAL A 45 -12.77 10.67 -3.83
N LEU A 46 -12.40 9.70 -4.67
CA LEU A 46 -11.27 9.83 -5.58
C LEU A 46 -11.72 10.02 -7.04
N LEU A 47 -12.41 9.03 -7.62
CA LEU A 47 -12.68 9.03 -9.06
C LEU A 47 -13.63 10.16 -9.48
N VAL A 48 -14.81 10.26 -8.87
CA VAL A 48 -15.82 11.27 -9.26
C VAL A 48 -15.27 12.70 -9.11
N PRO A 49 -14.68 13.10 -7.97
CA PRO A 49 -14.10 14.44 -7.83
C PRO A 49 -12.94 14.70 -8.80
N SER A 50 -12.09 13.69 -9.06
CA SER A 50 -10.97 13.85 -9.99
C SER A 50 -11.43 14.04 -11.43
N LEU A 51 -12.42 13.27 -11.87
CA LEU A 51 -12.98 13.39 -13.23
C LEU A 51 -13.77 14.69 -13.41
N ALA A 52 -14.51 15.11 -12.39
CA ALA A 52 -15.17 16.42 -12.38
C ALA A 52 -14.14 17.56 -12.46
N SER A 53 -13.05 17.48 -11.69
CA SER A 53 -11.98 18.49 -11.69
C SER A 53 -11.25 18.53 -13.04
N LEU A 54 -10.91 17.37 -13.61
CA LEU A 54 -10.29 17.28 -14.96
C LEU A 54 -11.21 17.88 -16.02
N SER A 55 -12.50 17.52 -16.00
CA SER A 55 -13.47 18.07 -16.95
C SER A 55 -13.59 19.57 -16.81
N SER A 56 -13.63 20.08 -15.57
CA SER A 56 -13.63 21.51 -15.30
C SER A 56 -12.44 22.22 -15.92
N ILE A 57 -11.22 21.67 -15.76
CA ILE A 57 -10.00 22.25 -16.33
C ILE A 57 -10.11 22.32 -17.86
N VAL A 58 -10.62 21.28 -18.51
CA VAL A 58 -10.84 21.27 -19.97
C VAL A 58 -11.80 22.39 -20.37
N PHE A 59 -12.93 22.55 -19.67
CA PHE A 59 -13.86 23.65 -19.92
C PHE A 59 -13.25 25.03 -19.63
N GLY A 60 -12.42 25.15 -18.60
CA GLY A 60 -11.68 26.37 -18.29
C GLY A 60 -10.67 26.76 -19.37
N LEU A 61 -9.97 25.78 -19.95
CA LEU A 61 -9.07 25.99 -21.09
C LEU A 61 -9.83 26.41 -22.35
N ILE A 62 -10.95 25.76 -22.66
CA ILE A 62 -11.83 26.13 -23.79
C ILE A 62 -12.35 27.56 -23.62
N TYR A 63 -12.75 27.93 -22.40
CA TYR A 63 -13.23 29.27 -22.07
C TYR A 63 -12.15 30.33 -22.29
N LEU A 64 -10.93 30.06 -21.81
CA LEU A 64 -9.79 30.96 -21.96
C LEU A 64 -9.41 31.12 -23.44
N LEU A 65 -9.36 30.04 -24.22
CA LEU A 65 -8.95 30.09 -25.63
C LEU A 65 -9.98 30.74 -26.56
N ASN A 66 -11.29 30.59 -26.29
CA ASN A 66 -12.34 31.07 -27.21
C ASN A 66 -12.93 32.45 -26.85
N ILE A 67 -13.01 32.80 -25.56
CA ILE A 67 -13.77 34.00 -25.13
C ILE A 67 -12.82 35.14 -24.72
N TYR A 68 -11.67 34.81 -24.14
CA TYR A 68 -10.68 35.79 -23.71
C TYR A 68 -9.39 35.61 -24.51
N GLN A 69 -9.24 36.37 -25.60
CA GLN A 69 -8.00 36.41 -26.39
C GLN A 69 -6.76 36.92 -25.62
N GLY A 70 -6.87 37.14 -24.31
CA GLY A 70 -5.77 37.47 -23.40
C GLY A 70 -5.96 36.82 -22.03
N ILE A 71 -4.86 36.54 -21.34
CA ILE A 71 -4.87 35.93 -20.00
C ILE A 71 -5.33 36.99 -18.99
N SER A 72 -6.64 37.04 -18.74
CA SER A 72 -7.23 37.81 -17.64
C SER A 72 -7.72 36.86 -16.56
N PHE A 73 -7.27 37.06 -15.32
CA PHE A 73 -7.70 36.30 -14.13
C PHE A 73 -9.13 36.70 -13.72
N SER A 74 -10.09 36.38 -14.57
CA SER A 74 -11.50 36.55 -14.29
C SER A 74 -12.00 35.45 -13.34
N GLN A 75 -13.08 35.73 -12.61
CA GLN A 75 -13.71 34.75 -11.70
C GLN A 75 -13.98 33.38 -12.36
N PRO A 76 -14.48 33.28 -13.61
CA PRO A 76 -14.67 31.99 -14.29
C PRO A 76 -13.37 31.21 -14.47
N VAL A 77 -12.27 31.87 -14.82
CA VAL A 77 -10.95 31.23 -15.00
C VAL A 77 -10.46 30.65 -13.68
N PHE A 78 -10.63 31.38 -12.58
CA PHE A 78 -10.26 30.88 -11.25
C PHE A 78 -11.02 29.61 -10.87
N PHE A 79 -12.35 29.60 -11.00
CA PHE A 79 -13.18 28.46 -10.58
C PHE A 79 -13.18 27.29 -11.55
N LEU A 80 -12.98 27.50 -12.85
CA LEU A 80 -12.96 26.42 -13.84
C LEU A 80 -11.57 25.81 -14.00
N LEU A 81 -10.51 26.57 -13.75
CA LEU A 81 -9.14 26.13 -14.04
C LEU A 81 -8.26 26.07 -12.80
N VAL A 82 -8.14 27.17 -12.05
CA VAL A 82 -7.19 27.28 -10.94
C VAL A 82 -7.60 26.39 -9.76
N ALA A 83 -8.83 26.53 -9.25
CA ALA A 83 -9.32 25.75 -8.11
C ALA A 83 -9.33 24.22 -8.34
N PRO A 84 -9.85 23.69 -9.46
CA PRO A 84 -9.77 22.24 -9.73
C PRO A 84 -8.34 21.78 -10.03
N GLY A 85 -7.51 22.64 -10.65
CA GLY A 85 -6.10 22.36 -10.88
C GLY A 85 -5.31 22.21 -9.58
N THR A 86 -5.50 23.12 -8.62
CA THR A 86 -4.85 23.04 -7.31
C THR A 86 -5.30 21.80 -6.54
N TYR A 87 -6.59 21.45 -6.60
CA TYR A 87 -7.10 20.20 -6.02
C TYR A 87 -6.36 18.97 -6.57
N LEU A 88 -6.22 18.83 -7.89
CA LEU A 88 -5.52 17.70 -8.50
C LEU A 88 -4.03 17.66 -8.14
N ILE A 89 -3.36 18.82 -8.06
CA ILE A 89 -1.97 18.91 -7.64
C ILE A 89 -1.81 18.44 -6.19
N ILE A 90 -2.67 18.90 -5.28
CA ILE A 90 -2.66 18.49 -3.86
C ILE A 90 -2.92 16.98 -3.75
N LEU A 91 -3.87 16.45 -4.53
CA LEU A 91 -4.16 15.02 -4.58
C LEU A 91 -2.94 14.20 -5.03
N LEU A 92 -2.28 14.61 -6.11
CA LEU A 92 -1.07 13.97 -6.62
C LEU A 92 0.05 13.99 -5.58
N LEU A 93 0.29 15.14 -4.94
CA LEU A 93 1.29 15.27 -3.88
C LEU A 93 0.96 14.34 -2.70
N TYR A 94 -0.29 14.29 -2.26
CA TYR A 94 -0.72 13.39 -1.19
C TYR A 94 -0.45 11.92 -1.53
N ILE A 95 -0.82 11.48 -2.74
CA ILE A 95 -0.58 10.11 -3.20
C ILE A 95 0.92 9.79 -3.25
N LEU A 96 1.73 10.73 -3.77
CA LEU A 96 3.18 10.56 -3.89
C LEU A 96 3.85 10.49 -2.51
N ILE A 97 3.41 11.33 -1.57
CA ILE A 97 3.87 11.28 -0.18
C ILE A 97 3.52 9.91 0.44
N GLN A 98 2.27 9.46 0.34
CA GLN A 98 1.87 8.16 0.90
C GLN A 98 2.66 7.00 0.29
N TYR A 99 2.86 7.02 -1.03
CA TYR A 99 3.63 6.00 -1.74
C TYR A 99 5.08 5.96 -1.25
N THR A 100 5.75 7.11 -1.12
CA THR A 100 7.14 7.18 -0.64
C THR A 100 7.28 6.75 0.81
N PHE A 101 6.34 7.09 1.69
CA PHE A 101 6.32 6.60 3.07
C PHE A 101 6.09 5.09 3.14
N SER A 102 5.15 4.54 2.37
CA SER A 102 4.91 3.10 2.32
C SER A 102 6.14 2.34 1.83
N PHE A 103 6.75 2.82 0.75
CA PHE A 103 7.96 2.21 0.18
C PHE A 103 9.14 2.21 1.17
N ARG A 104 9.32 3.30 1.93
CA ARG A 104 10.35 3.36 2.97
C ARG A 104 10.11 2.35 4.08
N LYS A 105 8.85 2.21 4.54
CA LYS A 105 8.46 1.22 5.55
C LYS A 105 8.71 -0.20 5.06
N GLU A 106 8.27 -0.54 3.85
CA GLU A 106 8.51 -1.85 3.25
C GLU A 106 10.02 -2.16 3.11
N LYS A 107 10.80 -1.18 2.67
CA LYS A 107 12.25 -1.32 2.55
C LYS A 107 12.92 -1.57 3.91
N GLN A 108 12.54 -0.82 4.95
CA GLN A 108 13.06 -1.03 6.31
C GLN A 108 12.70 -2.42 6.84
N GLN A 109 11.45 -2.82 6.68
CA GLN A 109 10.94 -4.14 7.06
C GLN A 109 11.69 -5.29 6.35
N TYR A 110 12.02 -5.11 5.08
CA TYR A 110 12.80 -6.08 4.31
C TYR A 110 14.22 -6.26 4.87
N TYR A 111 14.91 -5.17 5.21
CA TYR A 111 16.24 -5.25 5.83
C TYR A 111 16.20 -5.92 7.19
N SER A 112 15.26 -5.53 8.07
CA SER A 112 15.10 -6.17 9.38
C SER A 112 14.84 -7.68 9.27
N LYS A 113 14.02 -8.10 8.29
CA LYS A 113 13.80 -9.52 8.01
C LYS A 113 15.08 -10.26 7.62
N GLN A 114 15.92 -9.65 6.78
CA GLN A 114 17.20 -10.25 6.39
C GLN A 114 18.19 -10.32 7.56
N GLU A 115 18.23 -9.31 8.42
CA GLU A 115 19.09 -9.29 9.60
C GLU A 115 18.71 -10.39 10.60
N VAL A 116 17.42 -10.52 10.93
CA VAL A 116 16.93 -11.59 11.81
C VAL A 116 17.20 -12.96 11.19
N GLN A 117 16.99 -13.13 9.89
CA GLN A 117 17.30 -14.38 9.20
C GLN A 117 18.79 -14.73 9.29
N LYS A 118 19.69 -13.76 9.10
CA LYS A 118 21.14 -13.97 9.29
C LYS A 118 21.48 -14.34 10.73
N ALA A 119 20.84 -13.72 11.72
CA ALA A 119 21.03 -14.05 13.13
C ALA A 119 20.57 -15.50 13.44
N CYS A 120 19.44 -15.94 12.88
CA CYS A 120 18.97 -17.34 12.97
C CYS A 120 20.02 -18.31 12.42
N PHE A 121 20.55 -18.03 11.22
CA PHE A 121 21.58 -18.87 10.62
C PHE A 121 22.87 -18.90 11.45
N LYS A 122 23.28 -17.77 12.02
CA LYS A 122 24.46 -17.71 12.90
C LYS A 122 24.25 -18.55 14.17
N TRP A 123 23.05 -18.48 14.76
CA TRP A 123 22.69 -19.30 15.92
C TRP A 123 22.68 -20.79 15.57
N LEU A 124 22.13 -21.20 14.43
CA LEU A 124 22.15 -22.61 14.00
C LEU A 124 23.57 -23.14 13.75
N LYS A 125 24.47 -22.29 13.22
CA LYS A 125 25.88 -22.64 12.96
C LYS A 125 26.70 -22.94 14.22
N GLN A 126 26.19 -22.67 15.43
CA GLN A 126 26.88 -23.06 16.66
C GLN A 126 26.78 -24.58 16.94
N PHE A 127 25.94 -25.30 16.19
CA PHE A 127 25.73 -26.73 16.33
C PHE A 127 26.33 -27.49 15.14
N ASP A 128 27.50 -28.08 15.33
CA ASP A 128 28.22 -28.81 14.27
C ASP A 128 27.47 -30.04 13.74
N PHE A 129 26.49 -30.53 14.50
CA PHE A 129 25.67 -31.70 14.13
C PHE A 129 24.45 -31.36 13.27
N LEU A 130 24.14 -30.08 13.03
CA LEU A 130 23.00 -29.67 12.21
C LEU A 130 23.39 -29.53 10.75
N ASN A 131 22.84 -30.40 9.91
CA ASN A 131 22.92 -30.29 8.46
C ASN A 131 21.78 -29.41 7.89
N GLU A 132 21.96 -28.86 6.68
CA GLU A 132 20.99 -27.94 6.05
C GLU A 132 19.62 -28.57 5.78
N ASP A 133 19.55 -29.90 5.65
CA ASP A 133 18.32 -30.68 5.49
C ASP A 133 17.55 -30.87 6.80
N MET A 134 18.22 -30.74 7.94
CA MET A 134 17.64 -30.96 9.27
C MET A 134 16.85 -29.75 9.78
N TYR A 135 17.02 -28.56 9.20
CA TYR A 135 16.35 -27.36 9.68
C TYR A 135 15.60 -26.57 8.60
N ASN A 136 14.57 -25.84 9.01
CA ASN A 136 13.82 -24.92 8.16
C ASN A 136 13.55 -23.63 8.92
N ILE A 137 14.06 -22.52 8.41
CA ILE A 137 13.87 -21.18 8.96
C ILE A 137 12.81 -20.47 8.12
N LYS A 138 11.76 -20.02 8.77
CA LYS A 138 10.75 -19.16 8.15
C LYS A 138 10.62 -17.88 8.94
N VAL A 139 10.95 -16.76 8.33
CA VAL A 139 10.80 -15.43 8.92
C VAL A 139 9.65 -14.70 8.24
N TYR A 140 8.77 -14.15 9.06
CA TYR A 140 7.53 -13.48 8.68
C TYR A 140 7.52 -12.07 9.26
N LEU A 141 6.57 -11.28 8.77
CA LEU A 141 6.28 -9.98 9.32
C LEU A 141 4.86 -10.00 9.84
N VAL A 142 4.69 -9.83 11.15
CA VAL A 142 3.41 -9.89 11.86
C VAL A 142 3.24 -8.56 12.58
N GLU A 143 2.18 -7.82 12.24
CA GLU A 143 1.83 -6.53 12.87
C GLU A 143 2.93 -5.45 12.90
N GLY A 144 3.94 -5.56 12.03
CA GLY A 144 5.07 -4.62 11.98
C GLY A 144 6.33 -5.11 12.68
N GLU A 145 6.25 -6.23 13.40
CA GLU A 145 7.38 -6.93 14.00
C GLU A 145 7.82 -8.11 13.14
N VAL A 146 9.11 -8.43 13.22
CA VAL A 146 9.70 -9.57 12.51
C VAL A 146 9.59 -10.78 13.43
N GLU A 147 8.80 -11.78 13.03
CA GLU A 147 8.67 -13.04 13.77
C GLU A 147 9.31 -14.18 12.99
N GLY A 148 10.00 -15.08 13.70
CA GLY A 148 10.65 -16.24 13.12
C GLY A 148 10.08 -17.56 13.61
N ARG A 149 10.17 -18.59 12.78
CA ARG A 149 9.99 -19.99 13.18
C ARG A 149 11.16 -20.80 12.68
N ILE A 150 11.87 -21.45 13.59
CA ILE A 150 12.92 -22.41 13.27
C ILE A 150 12.39 -23.79 13.60
N LYS A 151 12.28 -24.66 12.59
CA LYS A 151 11.94 -26.07 12.78
C LYS A 151 13.18 -26.92 12.58
N ILE A 152 13.60 -27.66 13.59
CA ILE A 152 14.72 -28.60 13.52
C ILE A 152 14.17 -30.02 13.67
N ARG A 153 14.63 -30.95 12.83
CA ARG A 153 14.15 -32.33 12.74
C ARG A 153 15.26 -33.33 13.04
N ASP A 154 14.83 -34.56 13.28
CA ASP A 154 15.70 -35.73 13.43
C ASP A 154 16.75 -35.61 14.53
N LEU A 155 16.38 -34.93 15.61
CA LEU A 155 17.24 -34.70 16.77
C LEU A 155 17.28 -35.92 17.69
N THR A 156 18.47 -36.26 18.17
CA THR A 156 18.65 -37.22 19.27
C THR A 156 18.36 -36.57 20.63
N SER A 157 18.14 -37.38 21.67
CA SER A 157 17.89 -36.88 23.03
C SER A 157 19.02 -35.99 23.55
N GLU A 158 20.27 -36.31 23.25
CA GLU A 158 21.44 -35.51 23.66
C GLU A 158 21.48 -34.15 22.93
N GLN A 159 21.18 -34.15 21.62
CA GLN A 159 21.11 -32.93 20.81
C GLN A 159 19.98 -32.01 21.27
N LEU A 160 18.83 -32.57 21.67
CA LEU A 160 17.72 -31.81 22.22
C LEU A 160 18.12 -31.05 23.49
N VAL A 161 18.88 -31.69 24.38
CA VAL A 161 19.38 -31.05 25.61
C VAL A 161 20.34 -29.90 25.28
N LEU A 162 21.24 -30.10 24.32
CA LEU A 162 22.18 -29.06 23.88
C LEU A 162 21.46 -27.84 23.29
N ILE A 163 20.45 -28.07 22.45
CA ILE A 163 19.67 -27.01 21.83
C ILE A 163 18.83 -26.25 22.86
N ASN A 164 18.18 -26.96 23.79
CA ASN A 164 17.39 -26.33 24.85
C ASN A 164 18.24 -25.44 25.78
N LYS A 165 19.50 -25.80 26.03
CA LYS A 165 20.43 -24.96 26.82
C LYS A 165 20.81 -23.64 26.13
N ALA A 166 20.76 -23.61 24.79
CA ALA A 166 21.08 -22.43 24.00
C ALA A 166 19.82 -21.66 23.56
N GLN A 167 18.65 -22.00 24.10
CA GLN A 167 17.39 -21.35 23.74
C GLN A 167 17.37 -19.87 24.13
N ASP A 168 18.03 -19.51 25.24
CA ASP A 168 18.11 -18.13 25.72
C ASP A 168 18.97 -17.21 24.82
N SER A 169 19.80 -17.77 23.95
CA SER A 169 20.62 -17.01 22.97
C SER A 169 19.95 -16.87 21.61
N LEU A 170 18.74 -17.39 21.45
CA LEU A 170 17.94 -17.25 20.25
C LEU A 170 17.52 -15.77 20.09
N PRO A 171 17.53 -15.21 18.86
CA PRO A 171 17.05 -13.86 18.68
C PRO A 171 15.57 -13.71 19.07
N ASP A 172 15.22 -12.52 19.55
CA ASP A 172 13.87 -12.22 20.03
C ASP A 172 12.79 -12.50 18.96
N ASN A 173 11.58 -12.85 19.41
CA ASN A 173 10.43 -13.16 18.57
C ASN A 173 10.63 -14.33 17.58
N ILE A 174 11.56 -15.24 17.87
CA ILE A 174 11.73 -16.50 17.13
C ILE A 174 11.21 -17.66 17.95
N TYR A 175 10.36 -18.48 17.33
CA TYR A 175 9.84 -19.71 17.92
C TYR A 175 10.61 -20.93 17.42
N LEU A 176 11.10 -21.73 18.35
CA LEU A 176 11.83 -22.95 18.07
C LEU A 176 10.90 -24.17 18.15
N TYR A 177 10.90 -24.99 17.10
CA TYR A 177 10.14 -26.24 17.02
C TYR A 177 11.11 -27.40 16.82
N LEU A 178 11.30 -28.20 17.87
CA LEU A 178 12.19 -29.36 17.85
C LEU A 178 11.38 -30.64 17.60
N VAL A 179 11.76 -31.40 16.58
CA VAL A 179 11.15 -32.70 16.25
C VAL A 179 12.17 -33.80 16.52
N PRO A 180 11.92 -34.68 17.51
CA PRO A 180 12.81 -35.81 17.80
C PRO A 180 12.81 -36.81 16.64
N LYS A 181 13.94 -37.50 16.46
CA LYS A 181 14.02 -38.64 15.53
C LYS A 181 13.05 -39.73 15.99
N ARG A 182 12.18 -40.20 15.08
CA ARG A 182 11.35 -41.38 15.36
C ARG A 182 12.26 -42.60 15.40
N ILE A 183 12.33 -43.24 16.57
CA ILE A 183 12.98 -44.54 16.79
C ILE A 183 12.16 -45.62 16.09
#